data_AF-A0A0L8FUB7-F1
#
_entry.id   AF-A0A0L8FUB7-F1
#
_cell.length_a   1.000
_cell.length_b   1.000
_cell.length_c   1.000
_cell.angle_alpha   90.00
_cell.angle_beta   90.00
_cell.angle_gamma   90.00
#
_symmetry.space_group_name_H-M   'P 1'
#
loop_
_entity.id
_entity.type
_entity.pdbx_description
1 polymer ?
#
loop_
_entity_poly.entity_id
_entity_poly.type
_entity_poly.pdbx_seq_one_letter_code
_entity_poly.pdbx_strand_id
1 'polypeptide(L)'
;MKLLDKCVLTGVMKCWCYNHLILPRIQWQLMIYDNALTYAERLETIAPTFLRKWLGVSRNLSSMALYCKQVKLRLPLDGMTELVKKTAVNSLLQLRESSDKVVQKSEPVACCGRKWKPVEAAERAEGRLRFEDISRGQFGRAGLGSLKFRASWSKMSSKERRSELCKAVSAEHDDLCYVRAAQLGVQGSWTSWENVKNRDLK
;
A
#
# COMPACT_ATOMS: atom_id res chain seq x y z
N MET A 1 1.30 5.88 19.60
CA MET A 1 -0.12 6.30 19.55
C MET A 1 -0.58 7.00 20.81
N LYS A 2 -0.62 6.36 21.99
CA LYS A 2 -1.10 6.98 23.25
C LYS A 2 -0.37 8.29 23.63
N LEU A 3 0.95 8.35 23.42
CA LEU A 3 1.73 9.57 23.67
C LEU A 3 1.30 10.71 22.74
N LEU A 4 1.18 10.44 21.43
CA LEU A 4 0.71 11.43 20.45
C LEU A 4 -0.73 11.87 20.70
N ASP A 5 -1.59 10.98 21.20
CA ASP A 5 -2.97 11.33 21.53
C ASP A 5 -3.02 12.43 22.61
N LYS A 6 -2.11 12.37 23.59
CA LYS A 6 -1.98 13.37 24.68
C LYS A 6 -1.32 14.68 24.23
N CYS A 7 -0.66 14.73 23.09
CA CYS A 7 -0.01 15.95 22.60
C CYS A 7 -1.04 17.01 22.20
N VAL A 8 -0.64 18.29 22.31
CA VAL A 8 -1.44 19.49 21.98
C VAL A 8 -1.63 19.68 20.45
N LEU A 9 -1.06 18.80 19.64
CA LEU A 9 -1.17 18.85 18.18
C LEU A 9 -2.62 18.75 17.70
N THR A 10 -2.91 19.39 16.56
CA THR A 10 -4.21 19.21 15.89
C THR A 10 -4.36 17.78 15.37
N GLY A 11 -5.60 17.35 15.15
CA GLY A 11 -5.89 16.01 14.65
C GLY A 11 -5.17 15.65 13.36
N VAL A 12 -5.16 16.56 12.39
CA VAL A 12 -4.46 16.39 11.10
C VAL A 12 -2.94 16.29 11.30
N MET A 13 -2.36 17.11 12.18
CA MET A 13 -0.93 17.01 12.52
C MET A 13 -0.59 15.65 13.16
N LYS A 14 -1.48 15.11 14.01
CA LYS A 14 -1.29 13.75 14.58
C LYS A 14 -1.34 12.66 13.51
N CYS A 15 -2.24 12.77 12.53
CA CYS A 15 -2.30 11.88 11.37
C CYS A 15 -1.02 11.98 10.51
N TRP A 16 -0.51 13.19 10.31
CA TRP A 16 0.77 13.38 9.62
C TRP A 16 1.93 12.72 10.37
N CYS A 17 2.01 12.89 11.70
CA CYS A 17 3.00 12.20 12.53
C CYS A 17 2.85 10.68 12.48
N TYR A 18 1.63 10.15 12.38
CA TYR A 18 1.44 8.72 12.16
C TYR A 18 2.12 8.26 10.88
N ASN A 19 1.83 8.92 9.75
CA ASN A 19 2.34 8.49 8.45
C ASN A 19 3.86 8.68 8.31
N HIS A 20 4.42 9.76 8.87
CA HIS A 20 5.81 10.15 8.64
C HIS A 20 6.78 9.87 9.79
N LEU A 21 6.31 9.60 11.02
CA LEU A 21 7.17 9.28 12.16
C LEU A 21 6.94 7.85 12.65
N ILE A 22 5.69 7.47 12.88
CA ILE A 22 5.38 6.15 13.47
C ILE A 22 5.55 5.06 12.44
N LEU A 23 4.94 5.19 11.27
CA LEU A 23 4.99 4.15 10.25
C LEU A 23 6.42 3.84 9.82
N PRO A 24 7.30 4.81 9.50
CA PRO A 24 8.69 4.51 9.16
C PRO A 24 9.46 3.87 10.32
N ARG A 25 9.21 4.27 11.56
CA ARG A 25 9.86 3.67 12.74
C ARG A 25 9.46 2.20 12.91
N ILE A 26 8.18 1.90 12.75
CA ILE A 26 7.68 0.52 12.83
C ILE A 26 8.14 -0.29 11.63
N GLN A 27 8.15 0.32 10.44
CA GLN A 27 8.58 -0.30 9.19
C GLN A 27 9.96 -0.95 9.32
N TRP A 28 10.92 -0.25 9.93
CA TRP A 28 12.26 -0.80 10.19
C TRP A 28 12.23 -2.05 11.07
N GLN A 29 11.43 -2.04 12.14
CA GLN A 29 11.29 -3.21 13.02
C GLN A 29 10.62 -4.38 12.30
N LEU A 30 9.61 -4.09 11.46
CA LEU A 30 8.91 -5.10 10.68
C LEU A 30 9.75 -5.68 9.54
N MET A 31 10.75 -4.94 9.07
CA MET A 31 11.68 -5.38 8.02
C MET A 31 12.80 -6.28 8.57
N ILE A 32 13.31 -6.00 9.78
CA ILE A 32 14.42 -6.73 10.38
C ILE A 32 13.97 -8.09 10.93
N TYR A 33 12.79 -8.13 11.54
CA TYR A 33 12.24 -9.35 12.14
C TYR A 33 11.27 -10.01 11.17
N ASP A 34 11.34 -11.34 11.06
CA ASP A 34 10.38 -12.19 10.33
C ASP A 34 9.01 -12.21 11.04
N ASN A 35 8.34 -11.05 11.03
CA ASN A 35 7.03 -10.90 11.62
C ASN A 35 5.98 -11.49 10.69
N ALA A 36 5.16 -12.39 11.22
CA ALA A 36 3.99 -12.88 10.51
C ALA A 36 3.02 -11.72 10.22
N LEU A 37 2.34 -11.76 9.07
CA LEU A 37 1.33 -10.76 8.68
C LEU A 37 0.24 -10.55 9.75
N THR A 38 -0.04 -11.59 10.55
CA THR A 38 -0.98 -11.55 11.69
C THR A 38 -0.61 -10.51 12.75
N TYR A 39 0.68 -10.22 12.94
CA TYR A 39 1.13 -9.18 13.86
C TYR A 39 0.74 -7.79 13.37
N ALA A 40 0.92 -7.53 12.07
CA ALA A 40 0.51 -6.27 11.44
C ALA A 40 -1.00 -6.07 11.51
N GLU A 41 -1.78 -7.13 11.29
CA GLU A 41 -3.24 -7.10 11.41
C GLU A 41 -3.69 -6.73 12.82
N ARG A 42 -3.04 -7.29 13.86
CA ARG A 42 -3.32 -6.90 15.25
C ARG A 42 -3.06 -5.43 15.50
N LEU A 43 -1.92 -4.90 15.03
CA LEU A 43 -1.64 -3.47 15.15
C LEU A 43 -2.67 -2.62 14.38
N GLU A 44 -3.12 -3.10 13.23
CA GLU A 44 -4.10 -2.41 12.38
C GLU A 44 -5.50 -2.38 13.00
N THR A 45 -5.81 -3.20 14.00
CA THR A 45 -7.04 -3.01 14.80
C THR A 45 -6.96 -1.80 15.72
N ILE A 46 -5.76 -1.43 16.18
CA ILE A 46 -5.55 -0.36 17.15
C ILE A 46 -5.48 1.00 16.46
N ALA A 47 -4.73 1.13 15.36
CA ALA A 47 -4.47 2.43 14.73
C ALA A 47 -5.74 3.20 14.28
N PRO A 48 -6.76 2.58 13.63
CA PRO A 48 -7.99 3.24 13.20
C PRO A 48 -8.76 3.93 14.33
N THR A 49 -8.69 3.40 15.55
CA THR A 49 -9.39 4.00 16.70
C THR A 49 -8.88 5.40 17.01
N PHE A 50 -7.56 5.58 16.97
CA PHE A 50 -6.91 6.88 17.14
C PHE A 50 -7.09 7.75 15.90
N LEU A 51 -6.95 7.19 14.70
CA LEU A 51 -7.10 7.94 13.45
C LEU A 51 -8.50 8.55 13.29
N ARG A 52 -9.57 7.79 13.59
CA ARG A 52 -10.94 8.33 13.57
C ARG A 52 -11.14 9.43 14.60
N LYS A 53 -10.60 9.24 15.82
CA LYS A 53 -10.65 10.24 16.90
C LYS A 53 -9.95 11.53 16.48
N TRP A 54 -8.77 11.43 15.86
CA TRP A 54 -8.00 12.59 15.43
C TRP A 54 -8.63 13.31 14.23
N LEU A 55 -9.17 12.57 13.26
CA LEU A 55 -9.85 13.17 12.11
C LEU A 55 -11.25 13.71 12.43
N GLY A 56 -11.81 13.41 13.61
CA GLY A 56 -13.19 13.76 13.94
C GLY A 56 -14.24 12.97 13.15
N VAL A 57 -13.87 11.81 12.62
CA VAL A 57 -14.75 10.97 11.79
C VAL A 57 -15.54 10.00 12.68
N SER A 58 -16.69 9.54 12.19
CA SER A 58 -17.55 8.60 12.92
C SER A 58 -16.79 7.33 13.32
N ARG A 59 -17.09 6.80 14.52
CA ARG A 59 -16.47 5.57 15.03
C ARG A 59 -16.78 4.34 14.15
N ASN A 60 -17.89 4.41 13.43
CA ASN A 60 -18.42 3.34 12.57
C ASN A 60 -17.79 3.33 11.16
N LEU A 61 -16.97 4.34 10.81
CA LEU A 61 -16.27 4.32 9.53
C LEU A 61 -15.37 3.09 9.44
N SER A 62 -15.50 2.30 8.38
CA SER A 62 -14.65 1.10 8.20
C SER A 62 -13.17 1.47 8.22
N SER A 63 -12.31 0.58 8.73
CA SER A 63 -10.84 0.81 8.67
C SER A 63 -10.33 0.84 7.23
N MET A 64 -10.97 0.06 6.34
CA MET A 64 -10.66 0.04 4.91
C MET A 64 -10.86 1.42 4.26
N ALA A 65 -11.90 2.17 4.65
CA ALA A 65 -12.13 3.53 4.15
C ALA A 65 -11.01 4.51 4.51
N LEU A 66 -10.29 4.27 5.62
CA LEU A 66 -9.21 5.15 6.05
C LEU A 66 -7.95 5.00 5.19
N TYR A 67 -7.69 3.79 4.69
CA TYR A 67 -6.45 3.46 3.98
C TYR A 67 -6.66 3.32 2.46
N CYS A 68 -7.90 3.12 1.99
CA CYS A 68 -8.16 2.82 0.59
C CYS A 68 -7.80 3.99 -0.34
N LYS A 69 -6.93 3.70 -1.32
CA LYS A 69 -6.46 4.67 -2.32
C LYS A 69 -7.31 4.67 -3.60
N GLN A 70 -8.26 3.74 -3.77
CA GLN A 70 -9.08 3.66 -4.98
C GLN A 70 -10.26 4.65 -4.99
N VAL A 71 -10.74 5.07 -3.81
CA VAL A 71 -11.93 5.95 -3.65
C VAL A 71 -11.67 7.36 -4.17
N LYS A 72 -12.73 8.11 -4.48
CA LYS A 72 -12.64 9.55 -4.77
C LYS A 72 -12.07 10.36 -3.59
N LEU A 73 -12.54 10.08 -2.37
CA LEU A 73 -12.04 10.72 -1.15
C LEU A 73 -10.91 9.89 -0.55
N ARG A 74 -9.67 10.25 -0.89
CA ARG A 74 -8.46 9.55 -0.43
C ARG A 74 -7.88 10.28 0.76
N LEU A 75 -7.67 9.56 1.85
CA LEU A 75 -6.87 10.05 2.97
C LEU A 75 -5.40 9.64 2.74
N PRO A 76 -4.43 10.52 3.02
CA PRO A 76 -3.01 10.19 2.91
C PRO A 76 -2.55 9.37 4.13
N LEU A 77 -3.18 8.21 4.34
CA LEU A 77 -2.90 7.30 5.45
C LEU A 77 -2.56 5.93 4.89
N ASP A 78 -1.39 5.42 5.27
CA ASP A 78 -1.00 4.07 4.90
C ASP A 78 -1.39 3.05 5.99
N GLY A 79 -1.84 1.88 5.54
CA GLY A 79 -2.18 0.75 6.41
C GLY A 79 -0.92 -0.02 6.84
N MET A 80 -0.94 -0.63 8.03
CA MET A 80 0.21 -1.41 8.50
C MET A 80 0.40 -2.71 7.72
N THR A 81 -0.69 -3.37 7.32
CA THR A 81 -0.62 -4.56 6.46
C THR A 81 -0.09 -4.24 5.06
N GLU A 82 -0.49 -3.10 4.48
CA GLU A 82 0.08 -2.60 3.22
C GLU A 82 1.60 -2.42 3.35
N LEU A 83 2.04 -1.73 4.40
CA LEU A 83 3.45 -1.45 4.63
C LEU A 83 4.28 -2.73 4.76
N VAL A 84 3.80 -3.73 5.51
CA VAL A 84 4.51 -5.02 5.66
C VAL A 84 4.66 -5.72 4.32
N LYS A 85 3.61 -5.77 3.50
CA LYS A 85 3.68 -6.41 2.18
C LYS A 85 4.69 -5.70 1.29
N LYS A 86 4.62 -4.37 1.26
CA LYS A 86 5.53 -3.52 0.50
C LYS A 86 6.98 -3.70 0.94
N THR A 87 7.25 -3.74 2.24
CA THR A 87 8.61 -3.87 2.77
C THR A 87 9.17 -5.26 2.61
N ALA A 88 8.36 -6.29 2.79
CA ALA A 88 8.78 -7.67 2.57
C ALA A 88 9.19 -7.88 1.10
N VAL A 89 8.38 -7.39 0.16
CA VAL A 89 8.69 -7.46 -1.28
C VAL A 89 9.91 -6.62 -1.62
N ASN A 90 10.00 -5.39 -1.10
CA ASN A 90 11.18 -4.55 -1.35
C ASN A 90 12.48 -5.22 -0.86
N SER A 91 12.46 -5.82 0.32
CA SER A 91 13.62 -6.50 0.92
C SER A 91 14.00 -7.74 0.12
N LEU A 92 13.01 -8.56 -0.25
CA LEU A 92 13.21 -9.73 -1.10
C LEU A 92 13.86 -9.35 -2.43
N LEU A 93 13.34 -8.33 -3.10
CA LEU A 93 13.87 -7.90 -4.40
C LEU A 93 15.25 -7.27 -4.27
N GLN A 94 15.52 -6.55 -3.16
CA GLN A 94 16.85 -6.00 -2.89
C GLN A 94 17.90 -7.10 -2.74
N LEU A 95 17.56 -8.22 -2.09
CA LEU A 95 18.47 -9.35 -1.96
C LEU A 95 18.62 -10.12 -3.29
N ARG A 96 17.51 -10.31 -4.04
CA ARG A 96 17.51 -10.98 -5.35
C ARG A 96 18.33 -10.23 -6.42
N GLU A 97 18.28 -8.90 -6.40
CA GLU A 97 18.99 -8.03 -7.33
C GLU A 97 20.32 -7.50 -6.75
N SER A 98 20.83 -8.11 -5.68
CA SER A 98 22.10 -7.71 -5.06
C SER A 98 23.26 -7.86 -6.04
N SER A 99 24.24 -6.95 -5.96
CA SER A 99 25.49 -7.05 -6.72
C SER A 99 26.39 -8.18 -6.21
N ASP A 100 26.21 -8.61 -4.96
CA ASP A 100 26.96 -9.71 -4.38
C ASP A 100 26.41 -11.06 -4.86
N LYS A 101 27.24 -11.80 -5.58
CA LYS A 101 26.91 -13.12 -6.14
C LYS A 101 26.61 -14.16 -5.05
N VAL A 102 27.19 -14.03 -3.85
CA VAL A 102 26.93 -14.96 -2.75
C VAL A 102 25.49 -14.79 -2.25
N VAL A 103 25.09 -13.55 -2.01
CA VAL A 103 23.72 -13.20 -1.59
C VAL A 103 22.71 -13.52 -2.68
N GLN A 104 23.04 -13.30 -3.94
CA GLN A 104 22.16 -13.64 -5.05
C GLN A 104 21.91 -15.15 -5.15
N LYS A 105 22.96 -15.97 -4.92
CA LYS A 105 22.88 -17.43 -4.95
C LYS A 105 22.17 -18.04 -3.75
N SER A 106 22.03 -17.32 -2.64
CA SER A 106 21.41 -17.84 -1.43
C SER A 106 19.88 -17.94 -1.50
N GLU A 107 19.25 -17.53 -2.61
CA GLU A 107 17.80 -17.59 -2.86
C GLU A 107 16.95 -17.22 -1.63
N PRO A 108 17.00 -15.93 -1.22
CA PRO A 108 16.44 -15.50 0.05
C PRO A 108 14.92 -15.71 0.09
N VAL A 109 14.46 -16.51 1.06
CA VAL A 109 13.04 -16.72 1.32
C VAL A 109 12.59 -15.68 2.36
N ALA A 110 11.86 -14.65 1.92
CA ALA A 110 11.23 -13.72 2.86
C ALA A 110 10.02 -14.40 3.52
N CYS A 111 10.07 -14.57 4.85
CA CYS A 111 9.04 -15.26 5.61
C CYS A 111 8.05 -14.27 6.25
N CYS A 112 6.86 -14.11 5.66
CA CYS A 112 5.74 -13.37 6.28
C CYS A 112 4.70 -14.28 6.96
N GLY A 113 5.15 -15.44 7.45
CA GLY A 113 4.31 -16.49 8.01
C GLY A 113 3.51 -17.27 6.95
N ARG A 114 2.49 -18.03 7.39
CA ARG A 114 1.71 -18.93 6.51
C ARG A 114 0.67 -18.21 5.63
N LYS A 115 0.15 -17.07 6.10
CA LYS A 115 -1.03 -16.41 5.49
C LYS A 115 -0.72 -15.75 4.14
N TRP A 116 0.50 -15.28 3.96
CA TRP A 116 0.89 -14.52 2.78
C TRP A 116 2.37 -14.73 2.49
N LYS A 117 2.68 -14.96 1.21
CA LYS A 117 4.02 -15.27 0.74
C LYS A 117 4.53 -14.13 -0.14
N PRO A 118 5.64 -13.46 0.22
CA PRO A 118 6.19 -12.34 -0.55
C PRO A 118 6.66 -12.74 -1.95
N VAL A 119 7.24 -13.94 -2.12
CA VAL A 119 7.74 -14.45 -3.41
C VAL A 119 6.61 -14.54 -4.43
N GLU A 120 5.53 -15.26 -4.10
CA GLU A 120 4.37 -15.44 -4.97
C GLU A 120 3.69 -14.10 -5.30
N ALA A 121 3.64 -13.17 -4.34
CA ALA A 121 3.10 -11.84 -4.57
C ALA A 121 3.98 -11.00 -5.52
N ALA A 122 5.31 -11.09 -5.39
CA ALA A 122 6.24 -10.42 -6.29
C ALA A 122 6.12 -10.97 -7.73
N GLU A 123 6.03 -12.29 -7.90
CA GLU A 123 5.84 -12.92 -9.21
C GLU A 123 4.51 -12.52 -9.86
N ARG A 124 3.41 -12.50 -9.08
CA ARG A 124 2.12 -12.04 -9.57
C ARG A 124 2.16 -10.57 -9.99
N ALA A 125 2.82 -9.73 -9.19
CA ALA A 125 3.02 -8.33 -9.53
C ALA A 125 3.88 -8.16 -10.80
N GLU A 126 4.98 -8.91 -10.95
CA GLU A 126 5.78 -8.94 -12.18
C GLU A 126 4.92 -9.33 -13.39
N GLY A 127 4.10 -10.37 -13.26
CA GLY A 127 3.16 -10.81 -14.30
C GLY A 127 2.17 -9.72 -14.70
N ARG A 128 1.55 -9.05 -13.72
CA ARG A 128 0.64 -7.91 -13.95
C ARG A 128 1.34 -6.78 -14.70
N LEU A 129 2.55 -6.42 -14.27
CA LEU A 129 3.34 -5.37 -14.90
C LEU A 129 3.73 -5.75 -16.34
N ARG A 130 4.14 -7.00 -16.61
CA ARG A 130 4.43 -7.46 -17.97
C ARG A 130 3.19 -7.48 -18.85
N PHE A 131 2.05 -7.87 -18.31
CA PHE A 131 0.77 -7.84 -19.02
C PHE A 131 0.32 -6.41 -19.33
N GLU A 132 0.51 -5.48 -18.40
CA GLU A 132 0.26 -4.05 -18.63
C GLU A 132 1.15 -3.52 -19.76
N ASP A 133 2.38 -4.02 -19.88
CA ASP A 133 3.30 -3.64 -20.95
C ASP A 133 2.85 -4.12 -22.33
N ILE A 134 2.22 -5.29 -22.41
CA ILE A 134 1.65 -5.85 -23.64
C ILE A 134 0.35 -5.13 -24.00
N SER A 135 -0.48 -4.84 -22.99
CA SER A 135 -1.77 -4.18 -23.16
C SER A 135 -1.69 -2.64 -23.22
N ARG A 136 -0.48 -2.09 -23.39
CA ARG A 136 -0.27 -0.63 -23.58
C ARG A 136 -1.05 -0.16 -24.81
N GLY A 137 -1.97 0.76 -24.58
CA GLY A 137 -2.80 1.30 -25.64
C GLY A 137 -3.56 2.53 -25.18
N GLN A 138 -4.25 3.15 -26.14
CA GLN A 138 -5.12 4.27 -25.86
C GLN A 138 -6.37 3.77 -25.13
N PHE A 139 -6.67 4.35 -23.98
CA PHE A 139 -7.96 4.23 -23.33
C PHE A 139 -8.82 5.44 -23.67
N GLY A 140 -10.02 5.22 -24.20
CA GLY A 140 -10.96 6.29 -24.54
C GLY A 140 -10.60 7.07 -25.81
N ARG A 141 -11.01 8.34 -25.88
CA ARG A 141 -10.96 9.18 -27.10
C ARG A 141 -9.80 10.18 -27.15
N ALA A 142 -8.85 10.10 -26.21
CA ALA A 142 -7.79 11.11 -26.03
C ALA A 142 -6.69 11.12 -27.12
N GLY A 143 -6.67 10.14 -28.03
CA GLY A 143 -5.65 10.01 -29.08
C GLY A 143 -4.39 9.27 -28.62
N LEU A 144 -3.63 8.75 -29.59
CA LEU A 144 -2.36 8.06 -29.38
C LEU A 144 -1.32 9.03 -28.77
N GLY A 145 -0.59 8.59 -27.76
CA GLY A 145 0.44 9.40 -27.09
C GLY A 145 -0.07 10.40 -26.06
N SER A 146 -1.39 10.57 -25.89
CA SER A 146 -1.94 11.45 -24.84
C SER A 146 -1.75 10.87 -23.42
N LEU A 147 -1.59 9.55 -23.30
CA LEU A 147 -1.41 8.89 -22.00
C LEU A 147 0.07 8.76 -21.66
N LYS A 148 0.43 9.13 -20.43
CA LYS A 148 1.77 8.89 -19.88
C LYS A 148 1.86 7.46 -19.37
N PHE A 149 2.57 6.61 -20.09
CA PHE A 149 2.88 5.26 -19.65
C PHE A 149 4.19 5.23 -18.86
N ARG A 150 4.29 4.31 -17.91
CA ARG A 150 5.56 3.97 -17.27
C ARG A 150 6.58 3.47 -18.32
N ALA A 151 7.87 3.52 -18.01
CA ALA A 151 8.91 2.91 -18.86
C ALA A 151 8.59 1.43 -19.10
N SER A 152 9.01 0.83 -20.23
CA SER A 152 8.84 -0.62 -20.40
C SER A 152 9.72 -1.38 -19.42
N TRP A 153 9.25 -2.52 -18.93
CA TRP A 153 9.96 -3.41 -18.00
C TRP A 153 11.41 -3.68 -18.42
N SER A 154 11.64 -3.90 -19.71
CA SER A 154 12.97 -4.14 -20.29
C SER A 154 13.90 -2.92 -20.18
N LYS A 155 13.35 -1.71 -20.21
CA LYS A 155 14.08 -0.43 -20.15
C LYS A 155 14.25 0.11 -18.72
N MET A 156 13.55 -0.44 -17.74
CA MET A 156 13.66 -0.02 -16.34
C MET A 156 14.97 -0.49 -15.70
N SER A 157 15.57 0.37 -14.89
CA SER A 157 16.64 -0.01 -13.96
C SER A 157 16.13 -0.93 -12.84
N SER A 158 17.02 -1.68 -12.19
CA SER A 158 16.67 -2.54 -11.05
C SER A 158 15.93 -1.77 -9.95
N LYS A 159 16.38 -0.55 -9.61
CA LYS A 159 15.72 0.31 -8.62
C LYS A 159 14.30 0.71 -9.04
N GLU A 160 14.11 1.05 -10.31
CA GLU A 160 12.78 1.38 -10.85
C GLU A 160 11.86 0.17 -10.85
N ARG A 161 12.35 -1.01 -11.28
CA ARG A 161 11.59 -2.27 -11.24
C ARG A 161 11.11 -2.58 -9.83
N ARG A 162 11.98 -2.47 -8.83
CA ARG A 162 11.59 -2.66 -7.41
C ARG A 162 10.53 -1.67 -6.97
N SER A 163 10.68 -0.39 -7.31
CA SER A 163 9.69 0.64 -6.95
C SER A 163 8.33 0.34 -7.59
N GLU A 164 8.30 -0.02 -8.88
CA GLU A 164 7.09 -0.35 -9.62
C GLU A 164 6.44 -1.65 -9.11
N LEU A 165 7.23 -2.67 -8.78
CA LEU A 165 6.71 -3.88 -8.14
C LEU A 165 6.09 -3.61 -6.78
N CYS A 166 6.74 -2.80 -5.94
CA CYS A 166 6.20 -2.40 -4.65
C CYS A 166 4.88 -1.65 -4.80
N LYS A 167 4.77 -0.76 -5.80
CA LYS A 167 3.52 -0.05 -6.13
C LYS A 167 2.44 -1.02 -6.60
N ALA A 168 2.78 -1.99 -7.44
CA ALA A 168 1.83 -2.99 -7.94
C ALA A 168 1.30 -3.89 -6.81
N VAL A 169 2.14 -4.29 -5.86
CA VAL A 169 1.72 -5.06 -4.67
C VAL A 169 0.83 -4.22 -3.74
N SER A 170 1.17 -2.95 -3.52
CA SER A 170 0.30 -2.01 -2.80
C SER A 170 -1.06 -1.86 -3.51
N ALA A 171 -1.06 -1.69 -4.83
CA ALA A 171 -2.29 -1.57 -5.61
C ALA A 171 -3.14 -2.85 -5.52
N GLU A 172 -2.56 -4.05 -5.64
CA GLU A 172 -3.28 -5.31 -5.45
C GLU A 172 -3.90 -5.41 -4.04
N HIS A 173 -3.18 -4.96 -3.01
CA HIS A 173 -3.73 -4.92 -1.66
C HIS A 173 -4.92 -3.96 -1.56
N ASP A 174 -4.82 -2.77 -2.15
CA ASP A 174 -5.89 -1.78 -2.19
C ASP A 174 -7.10 -2.29 -2.97
N ASP A 175 -6.89 -2.97 -4.11
CA ASP A 175 -7.91 -3.61 -4.94
C ASP A 175 -8.72 -4.62 -4.08
N LEU A 176 -8.02 -5.47 -3.30
CA LEU A 176 -8.67 -6.45 -2.41
C LEU A 176 -9.44 -5.80 -1.27
N CYS A 177 -8.91 -4.72 -0.69
CA CYS A 177 -9.59 -3.94 0.34
C CYS A 177 -10.85 -3.29 -0.21
N TYR A 178 -10.80 -2.75 -1.43
CA TYR A 178 -11.94 -2.15 -2.10
C TYR A 178 -13.01 -3.18 -2.45
N VAL A 179 -12.64 -4.34 -3.02
CA VAL A 179 -13.57 -5.43 -3.31
C VAL A 179 -14.29 -5.89 -2.04
N ARG A 180 -13.55 -6.05 -0.93
CA ARG A 180 -14.14 -6.40 0.37
C ARG A 180 -15.09 -5.30 0.85
N ALA A 181 -14.71 -4.03 0.71
CA ALA A 181 -15.57 -2.91 1.09
C ALA A 181 -16.84 -2.86 0.26
N ALA A 182 -16.76 -3.07 -1.06
CA ALA A 182 -17.93 -3.09 -1.95
C ALA A 182 -18.95 -4.17 -1.59
N GLN A 183 -18.51 -5.28 -0.97
CA GLN A 183 -19.39 -6.33 -0.47
C GLN A 183 -20.10 -5.96 0.85
N LEU A 184 -19.67 -4.89 1.54
CA LEU A 184 -20.27 -4.44 2.78
C LEU A 184 -21.36 -3.39 2.50
N GLY A 185 -22.64 -3.77 2.55
CA GLY A 185 -23.75 -2.87 2.20
C GLY A 185 -23.76 -1.54 3.00
N VAL A 186 -23.68 -1.61 4.33
CA VAL A 186 -23.72 -0.40 5.18
C VAL A 186 -22.33 0.21 5.37
N GLN A 187 -21.38 -0.60 5.85
CA GLN A 187 -20.02 -0.12 6.18
C GLN A 187 -19.17 0.23 4.95
N GLY A 188 -19.57 -0.27 3.77
CA GLY A 188 -18.96 0.00 2.47
C GLY A 188 -19.68 1.06 1.65
N SER A 189 -20.73 1.70 2.16
CA SER A 189 -21.47 2.75 1.43
C SER A 189 -20.60 3.93 0.96
N TRP A 190 -19.38 4.07 1.50
CA TRP A 190 -18.40 5.04 1.00
C TRP A 190 -17.81 4.70 -0.37
N THR A 191 -17.97 3.47 -0.87
CA THR A 191 -17.52 3.10 -2.22
C THR A 191 -18.41 3.69 -3.31
N SER A 192 -19.70 3.92 -3.04
CA SER A 192 -20.68 4.49 -3.97
C SER A 192 -20.80 6.01 -3.91
N TRP A 193 -19.79 6.70 -3.36
CA TRP A 193 -19.76 8.16 -3.30
C TRP A 193 -19.54 8.77 -4.70
N GLU A 194 -20.62 8.87 -5.47
CA GLU A 194 -20.61 9.34 -6.86
C GLU A 194 -20.67 10.87 -6.97
N ASN A 195 -21.41 11.54 -6.08
CA ASN A 195 -21.65 12.99 -6.13
C ASN A 195 -20.59 13.85 -5.40
N VAL A 196 -19.46 13.25 -5.02
CA VAL A 196 -18.36 14.01 -4.40
C VAL A 196 -17.67 14.83 -5.49
N LYS A 197 -17.71 16.17 -5.36
CA LYS A 197 -16.93 17.08 -6.21
C LYS A 197 -15.46 16.66 -6.13
N ASN A 198 -14.84 16.36 -7.27
CA ASN A 198 -13.40 16.15 -7.30
C ASN A 198 -12.72 17.40 -6.76
N ARG A 199 -11.71 17.23 -5.91
CA ARG A 199 -10.86 18.35 -5.48
C ARG A 199 -10.11 18.85 -6.71
N ASP A 200 -10.56 19.96 -7.27
CA ASP A 200 -9.78 20.77 -8.22
C ASP A 200 -8.63 21.41 -7.42
N LEU A 201 -7.57 20.63 -7.17
CA LEU A 201 -6.29 21.21 -6.78
C LEU A 201 -5.65 21.76 -8.06
N LYS A 202 -5.88 23.05 -8.30
CA LYS A 202 -5.07 23.85 -9.22
C LYS A 202 -3.63 23.93 -8.71
#